data_AF-A0AAC9N5B6-F1
#
_entry.id   AF-A0AAC9N5B6-F1
#
_cell.length_a   1.000
_cell.length_b   1.000
_cell.length_c   1.000
_cell.angle_alpha   90.00
_cell.angle_beta   90.00
_cell.angle_gamma   90.00
#
_symmetry.space_group_name_H-M   'P 1'
#
loop_
_entity.id
_entity.type
_entity.pdbx_description
1 polymer ?
#
loop_
_entity_poly.entity_id
_entity_poly.type
_entity_poly.pdbx_seq_one_letter_code
_entity_poly.pdbx_strand_id
1 'polypeptide(L)' 'MSVTIEPIIDHEQYSVNSHHVYKDQFGNWASRTDLSDKEMRAFKRYEKLVINNKAFKKHTKATYKG' A
#
# COMPACT_ATOMS: atom_id res chain seq x y z
N MET A 1 14.79 2.69 9.04
CA MET A 1 14.36 1.89 7.87
C MET A 1 13.24 2.63 7.18
N SER A 2 13.34 2.85 5.87
CA SER A 2 12.28 3.46 5.07
C SER A 2 11.41 2.39 4.43
N VAL A 3 10.09 2.60 4.42
CA VAL A 3 9.14 1.77 3.69
C VAL A 3 8.74 2.52 2.43
N THR A 4 8.96 1.90 1.26
CA THR A 4 8.53 2.46 -0.02
C THR A 4 7.25 1.76 -0.47
N ILE A 5 6.23 2.51 -0.87
CA ILE A 5 4.96 2.00 -1.38
C ILE A 5 4.79 2.49 -2.81
N GLU A 6 4.62 1.58 -3.75
CA GLU A 6 4.47 1.89 -5.17
C GLU A 6 3.20 1.23 -5.71
N PRO A 7 2.32 1.98 -6.39
CA PRO A 7 1.18 1.37 -7.06
C PRO A 7 1.65 0.54 -8.27
N ILE A 8 1.17 -0.69 -8.35
CA ILE A 8 1.38 -1.57 -9.51
C ILE A 8 0.16 -1.48 -10.42
N ILE A 9 -1.02 -1.70 -9.84
CA ILE A 9 -2.32 -1.50 -10.47
C ILE A 9 -3.12 -0.57 -9.55
N ASP A 10 -3.49 0.59 -10.06
CA ASP A 10 -4.25 1.57 -9.32
C ASP A 10 -5.52 0.94 -8.71
N HIS A 11 -5.76 1.20 -7.43
CA HIS A 11 -6.86 0.65 -6.62
C HIS A 11 -6.90 -0.87 -6.41
N GLU A 12 -5.95 -1.64 -6.98
CA GLU A 12 -5.97 -3.11 -6.88
C GLU A 12 -4.70 -3.72 -6.30
N GLN A 13 -3.51 -3.22 -6.65
CA GLN A 13 -2.23 -3.84 -6.29
C GLN A 13 -1.13 -2.81 -6.00
N TYR A 14 -0.36 -3.06 -4.94
CA TYR A 14 0.72 -2.20 -4.48
C TYR A 14 1.94 -3.03 -4.07
N SER A 15 3.12 -2.50 -4.36
CA SER A 15 4.39 -2.98 -3.83
C SER A 15 4.72 -2.22 -2.56
N VAL A 16 4.97 -2.92 -1.46
CA VAL A 16 5.44 -2.35 -0.19
C VAL A 16 6.83 -2.90 0.08
N ASN A 17 7.87 -2.13 -0.25
CA ASN A 17 9.26 -2.46 0.04
C ASN A 17 9.69 -3.85 -0.48
N SER A 18 9.12 -4.28 -1.61
CA SER A 18 9.23 -5.61 -2.26
C SER A 18 8.16 -6.65 -1.89
N HIS A 19 7.27 -6.35 -0.95
CA HIS A 19 6.11 -7.17 -0.63
C HIS A 19 4.93 -6.84 -1.53
N HIS A 20 4.25 -7.86 -2.06
CA HIS A 20 3.12 -7.67 -2.95
C HIS A 20 1.80 -7.66 -2.16
N VAL A 21 1.14 -6.52 -2.14
CA VAL A 21 -0.16 -6.31 -1.49
C VAL A 21 -1.22 -6.16 -2.57
N TYR A 22 -2.28 -6.96 -2.48
CA TYR A 22 -3.37 -7.00 -3.45
C TYR A 22 -4.72 -7.00 -2.75
N LYS A 23 -5.74 -6.53 -3.46
CA LYS A 23 -7.12 -6.61 -2.99
C LYS A 23 -7.68 -8.00 -3.28
N ASP A 24 -8.20 -8.67 -2.26
CA ASP A 24 -8.87 -9.96 -2.41
C ASP A 24 -10.29 -9.81 -3.01
N GLN A 25 -10.95 -10.94 -3.28
CA GLN A 25 -12.31 -10.98 -3.82
C GLN A 25 -13.36 -10.39 -2.86
N PHE A 26 -13.04 -10.28 -1.56
CA PHE A 26 -13.91 -9.70 -0.53
C PHE A 26 -13.63 -8.22 -0.30
N GLY A 27 -12.68 -7.64 -1.02
CA GLY A 27 -12.31 -6.23 -0.92
C GLY A 27 -11.30 -5.92 0.20
N ASN A 28 -10.72 -6.92 0.85
CA ASN A 28 -9.68 -6.74 1.87
C ASN A 28 -8.28 -6.70 1.24
N TRP A 29 -7.37 -5.99 1.88
CA TRP A 29 -5.95 -6.00 1.51
C TRP A 29 -5.26 -7.24 2.07
N ALA A 30 -4.73 -8.06 1.19
CA ALA A 30 -3.94 -9.24 1.51
C ALA A 30 -2.53 -9.09 0.95
N SER A 31 -1.55 -9.72 1.59
CA SER A 31 -0.19 -9.80 1.08
C SER A 31 0.22 -11.26 0.88
N ARG A 32 0.99 -11.54 -0.18
CA ARG A 32 1.53 -12.91 -0.41
C ARG A 32 2.62 -13.29 0.60
N THR A 33 3.21 -12.28 1.21
CA THR A 33 4.34 -12.37 2.14
C THR A 33 3.98 -11.61 3.41
N ASP A 34 4.51 -12.05 4.55
CA ASP A 34 4.30 -11.33 5.80
C ASP A 34 4.92 -9.93 5.74
N LEU A 35 4.09 -8.93 6.00
CA LEU A 35 4.52 -7.55 6.19
C LEU A 35 4.97 -7.37 7.63
N SER A 36 6.08 -6.66 7.84
CA SER A 36 6.45 -6.22 9.17
C SER A 36 5.44 -5.21 9.73
N ASP A 37 5.42 -5.02 11.05
CA ASP A 37 4.56 -4.02 11.70
C ASP A 37 4.75 -2.60 11.13
N LYS A 38 5.97 -2.25 10.74
CA LYS A 38 6.29 -0.96 10.15
C LYS A 38 5.68 -0.81 8.76
N GLU A 39 5.78 -1.84 7.94
CA GLU A 39 5.21 -1.88 6.60
C GLU A 39 3.69 -1.86 6.64
N MET A 40 3.08 -2.64 7.54
CA MET A 40 1.64 -2.64 7.76
C MET A 40 1.13 -1.25 8.19
N ARG A 41 1.82 -0.57 9.12
CA ARG A 41 1.46 0.80 9.54
C ARG A 41 1.63 1.82 8.41
N ALA A 42 2.71 1.70 7.63
CA ALA A 42 2.94 2.56 6.47
C ALA A 42 1.85 2.36 5.40
N PHE A 43 1.49 1.11 5.11
CA PHE A 43 0.45 0.76 4.16
C PHE A 43 -0.93 1.27 4.61
N LYS A 44 -1.32 1.09 5.88
CA LYS A 44 -2.58 1.66 6.40
C LYS A 44 -2.64 3.19 6.32
N ARG A 45 -1.50 3.88 6.53
CA ARG A 45 -1.42 5.34 6.31
C ARG A 45 -1.60 5.69 4.84
N TYR A 46 -0.94 4.96 3.96
CA TYR A 46 -1.05 5.15 2.52
C TYR A 46 -2.47 4.89 2.02
N GLU A 47 -3.09 3.81 2.49
CA GLU A 47 -4.48 3.48 2.19
C GLU A 47 -5.42 4.63 2.56
N LYS A 48 -5.29 5.15 3.79
CA LYS A 48 -6.14 6.25 4.25
C LYS A 48 -5.92 7.56 3.48
N LEU A 49 -4.67 7.88 3.15
CA LEU A 49 -4.30 9.18 2.59
C LEU A 49 -4.39 9.24 1.06
N VAL A 50 -4.12 8.12 0.39
CA VAL A 50 -4.01 8.01 -1.06
C VAL A 50 -5.17 7.17 -1.61
N ILE A 51 -5.29 5.90 -1.19
CA ILE A 51 -6.25 4.95 -1.79
C ILE A 51 -7.71 5.35 -1.54
N ASN A 52 -8.05 5.70 -0.29
CA ASN A 52 -9.40 6.08 0.12
C ASN A 52 -9.69 7.56 -0.14
N ASN A 53 -8.71 8.31 -0.62
CA ASN A 53 -8.85 9.74 -0.84
C ASN A 53 -9.27 10.02 -2.28
N LYS A 54 -10.53 10.41 -2.46
CA LYS A 54 -11.16 10.73 -3.74
C LYS A 54 -10.48 11.87 -4.51
N ALA A 55 -9.61 12.66 -3.87
CA ALA A 55 -8.83 13.71 -4.54
C ALA A 55 -7.69 13.13 -5.40
N PHE A 56 -7.18 11.95 -5.07
CA PHE A 56 -6.12 11.30 -5.83
C PHE A 56 -6.71 10.47 -6.97
N LYS A 57 -6.63 10.99 -8.19
CA LYS A 57 -7.05 10.29 -9.41
C LYS A 57 -6.05 9.23 -9.88
N LYS A 58 -4.80 9.35 -9.45
CA LYS A 58 -3.71 8.40 -9.69
C LYS A 58 -2.94 8.23 -8.42
N HIS A 59 -2.63 6.99 -8.08
CA HIS A 59 -1.79 6.74 -6.93
C HIS A 59 -0.34 6.99 -7.33
N THR A 60 0.43 7.52 -6.39
CA THR A 60 1.85 7.85 -6.61
C THR A 60 2.69 7.11 -5.60
N LYS A 61 3.96 6.89 -5.94
CA LYS A 61 4.90 6.29 -5.01
C LYS A 61 5.01 7.14 -3.74
N ALA A 62 5.03 6.50 -2.59
CA ALA A 62 5.22 7.14 -1.31
C ALA A 62 6.37 6.48 -0.55
N THR A 63 7.14 7.27 0.18
CA THR A 63 8.20 6.76 1.05
C THR A 63 7.93 7.21 2.47
N TYR A 64 7.76 6.25 3.37
CA TYR A 64 7.56 6.47 4.80
C TYR A 64 8.88 6.24 5.52
N LYS A 65 9.42 7.28 6.15
CA LYS A 65 10.56 7.16 7.06
C LYS A 65 10.00 6.76 8.43
N GLY A 66 10.37 5.56 8.89
CA GLY A 66 10.04 5.06 10.23
C GLY A 66 11.02 5.54 11.28
#